data_AF-A0A8T0E5Q7-F1
#
_entry.id   AF-A0A8T0E5Q7-F1
#
_cell.length_a   1.000
_cell.length_b   1.000
_cell.length_c   1.000
_cell.angle_alpha   90.00
_cell.angle_beta   90.00
_cell.angle_gamma   90.00
#
_symmetry.space_group_name_H-M   'P 1'
#
loop_
_entity.id
_entity.type
_entity.pdbx_description
1 polymer ?
#
loop_
_entity_poly.entity_id
_entity_poly.type
_entity_poly.pdbx_seq_one_letter_code
_entity_poly.pdbx_strand_id
1 'polypeptide(L)'
;MDSSQSKKSRKPRRNRSPNAFSYKRYIRKLQKGINDKISISTQAVEIIDALVKEMFEQIASESKKLMTEQGKRTFLVEEARCATKSILRGKLADGAIDFGNGTLRKYNTEIKKYA
;
A
#
# COMPACT_ATOMS: atom_id res chain seq x y z
N MET A 1 -18.73 48.96 -24.00
CA MET A 1 -17.45 48.25 -24.27
C MET A 1 -16.69 48.19 -22.94
N ASP A 2 -17.04 47.24 -22.07
CA ASP A 2 -16.28 46.97 -20.85
C ASP A 2 -16.13 45.45 -20.75
N SER A 3 -14.95 44.97 -21.12
CA SER A 3 -14.60 43.55 -21.14
C SER A 3 -13.64 43.27 -20.01
N SER A 4 -14.17 43.02 -18.82
CA SER A 4 -13.39 42.59 -17.65
C SER A 4 -12.92 41.14 -17.87
N GLN A 5 -11.69 40.96 -18.38
CA GLN A 5 -11.05 39.65 -18.46
C GLN A 5 -10.65 39.16 -17.06
N SER A 6 -11.36 38.14 -16.56
CA SER A 6 -11.01 37.42 -15.34
C SER A 6 -9.70 36.64 -15.52
N LYS A 7 -8.65 37.07 -14.82
CA LYS A 7 -7.38 36.33 -14.74
C LYS A 7 -7.60 35.05 -13.94
N LYS A 8 -7.69 33.90 -14.63
CA LYS A 8 -7.60 32.56 -14.02
C LYS A 8 -6.27 32.44 -13.27
N SER A 9 -6.33 32.60 -11.95
CA SER A 9 -5.21 32.34 -11.06
C SER A 9 -4.82 30.86 -11.17
N ARG A 10 -3.64 30.60 -11.74
CA ARG A 10 -3.01 29.28 -11.71
C ARG A 10 -2.73 28.96 -10.24
N LYS A 11 -3.51 28.04 -9.66
CA LYS A 11 -3.27 27.53 -8.30
C LYS A 11 -1.79 27.14 -8.18
N PRO A 12 -1.08 27.60 -7.14
CA PRO A 12 0.33 27.27 -6.96
C PRO A 12 0.48 25.75 -6.94
N ARG A 13 1.42 25.24 -7.75
CA ARG A 13 1.85 23.84 -7.72
C ARG A 13 2.32 23.59 -6.29
N ARG A 14 1.46 22.97 -5.47
CA ARG A 14 1.74 22.55 -4.09
C ARG A 14 3.11 21.87 -4.11
N ASN A 15 4.10 22.49 -3.44
CA ASN A 15 5.45 21.97 -3.26
C ASN A 15 5.33 20.49 -2.88
N ARG A 16 5.56 19.60 -3.84
CA ARG A 16 5.68 18.18 -3.55
C ARG A 16 7.02 18.06 -2.86
N SER A 17 6.99 17.93 -1.54
CA SER A 17 8.12 17.38 -0.79
C SER A 17 8.60 16.15 -1.57
N PRO A 18 9.85 16.12 -2.03
CA PRO A 18 10.38 15.01 -2.84
C PRO A 18 10.39 13.67 -2.07
N ASN A 19 10.12 13.67 -0.76
CA ASN A 19 10.27 12.51 0.13
C ASN A 19 8.96 11.98 0.74
N ALA A 20 7.78 12.47 0.32
CA ALA A 20 6.52 11.93 0.84
C ALA A 20 6.14 10.62 0.13
N PHE A 21 6.65 9.49 0.63
CA PHE A 21 6.22 8.16 0.18
C PHE A 21 4.69 8.03 0.36
N SER A 22 3.99 7.67 -0.70
CA SER A 22 2.53 7.61 -0.73
C SER A 22 2.02 6.51 -1.65
N TYR A 23 1.03 5.77 -1.15
CA TYR A 23 0.30 4.72 -1.84
C TYR A 23 -0.86 5.24 -2.69
N LYS A 24 -1.15 6.56 -2.67
CA LYS A 24 -2.26 7.19 -3.43
C LYS A 24 -2.35 6.80 -4.91
N ARG A 25 -1.21 6.54 -5.57
CA ARG A 25 -1.19 6.06 -6.97
C ARG A 25 -1.73 4.63 -7.08
N TYR A 26 -1.30 3.75 -6.18
CA TYR A 26 -1.70 2.34 -6.18
C TYR A 26 -3.15 2.18 -5.74
N ILE A 27 -3.61 2.94 -4.74
CA ILE A 27 -5.01 2.95 -4.31
C ILE A 27 -5.95 3.26 -5.49
N ARG A 28 -5.62 4.27 -6.30
CA ARG A 28 -6.42 4.59 -7.51
C ARG A 28 -6.33 3.52 -8.60
N LYS A 29 -5.17 2.87 -8.77
CA LYS A 29 -5.04 1.75 -9.72
C LYS A 29 -5.89 0.55 -9.29
N LEU A 30 -5.89 0.22 -8.00
CA LEU A 30 -6.69 -0.86 -7.43
C LEU A 30 -8.18 -0.58 -7.59
N GLN A 31 -8.62 0.65 -7.29
CA GLN A 31 -10.00 1.08 -7.47
C GLN A 31 -10.47 0.87 -8.93
N LYS A 32 -9.67 1.31 -9.91
CA LYS A 32 -9.98 1.11 -11.34
C LYS A 32 -10.10 -0.37 -11.70
N GLY A 33 -9.18 -1.19 -11.21
CA GLY A 33 -9.23 -2.65 -11.41
C GLY A 33 -10.48 -3.33 -10.83
N ILE A 34 -11.17 -2.70 -9.86
CA ILE A 34 -12.42 -3.20 -9.28
C ILE A 34 -13.63 -2.63 -10.03
N ASN A 35 -13.71 -1.31 -10.19
CA ASN A 35 -14.80 -0.64 -10.90
C ASN A 35 -14.35 0.72 -11.45
N ASP A 36 -14.26 0.81 -12.78
CA ASP A 36 -13.85 2.04 -13.48
C ASP A 36 -14.91 3.17 -13.44
N LYS A 37 -16.17 2.86 -13.14
CA LYS A 37 -17.27 3.85 -13.12
C LYS A 37 -17.41 4.57 -11.77
N ILE A 38 -16.90 3.97 -10.70
CA ILE A 38 -16.95 4.54 -9.35
C ILE A 38 -15.67 5.35 -9.10
N SER A 39 -15.76 6.44 -8.35
CA SER A 39 -14.59 7.24 -7.94
C SER A 39 -14.54 7.41 -6.43
N ILE A 40 -13.32 7.39 -5.86
CA ILE A 40 -13.08 7.65 -4.44
C ILE A 40 -12.65 9.12 -4.28
N SER A 41 -13.22 9.81 -3.29
CA SER A 41 -12.88 11.21 -3.02
C SER A 41 -11.41 11.36 -2.62
N THR A 42 -10.85 12.56 -2.82
CA THR A 42 -9.45 12.83 -2.46
C THR A 42 -9.18 12.66 -0.97
N GLN A 43 -10.16 13.01 -0.12
CA GLN A 43 -10.09 12.84 1.34
C GLN A 43 -10.12 11.35 1.72
N ALA A 44 -11.01 10.56 1.12
CA ALA A 44 -11.05 9.12 1.39
C ALA A 44 -9.76 8.43 0.94
N VAL A 45 -9.18 8.83 -0.20
CA VAL A 45 -7.85 8.35 -0.62
C VAL A 45 -6.74 8.73 0.37
N GLU A 46 -6.84 9.87 1.06
CA GLU A 46 -5.89 10.27 2.11
C GLU A 46 -6.02 9.43 3.37
N ILE A 47 -7.25 9.12 3.79
CA ILE A 47 -7.51 8.21 4.91
C ILE A 47 -6.96 6.81 4.61
N ILE A 48 -7.22 6.29 3.40
CA ILE A 48 -6.71 4.96 2.99
C ILE A 48 -5.17 4.97 2.90
N ASP A 49 -4.54 6.04 2.41
CA ASP A 49 -3.07 6.16 2.38
C ASP A 49 -2.45 6.08 3.78
N ALA A 50 -3.08 6.71 4.77
CA ALA A 50 -2.67 6.64 6.17
C ALA A 50 -2.91 5.24 6.76
N LEU A 51 -4.07 4.64 6.50
CA LEU A 51 -4.40 3.28 6.97
C LEU A 51 -3.38 2.24 6.46
N VAL A 52 -3.00 2.31 5.19
CA VAL A 52 -2.00 1.37 4.63
C VAL A 52 -0.63 1.54 5.30
N LYS A 53 -0.23 2.78 5.59
CA LYS A 53 1.02 3.06 6.31
C LYS A 53 0.98 2.50 7.73
N GLU A 54 -0.12 2.71 8.45
CA GLU A 54 -0.30 2.18 9.79
C GLU A 54 -0.25 0.63 9.80
N MET A 55 -0.96 -0.03 8.88
CA MET A 55 -0.89 -1.49 8.77
C MET A 55 0.51 -1.99 8.43
N PHE A 56 1.23 -1.28 7.55
CA PHE A 56 2.61 -1.64 7.21
C PHE A 56 3.53 -1.53 8.42
N GLU A 57 3.43 -0.45 9.19
CA GLU A 57 4.20 -0.25 10.42
C GLU A 57 3.88 -1.31 11.48
N GLN A 58 2.61 -1.68 11.64
CA GLN A 58 2.19 -2.76 12.53
C GLN A 58 2.83 -4.10 12.12
N ILE A 59 2.74 -4.46 10.83
CA ILE A 59 3.33 -5.72 10.32
C ILE A 59 4.85 -5.73 10.48
N ALA A 60 5.52 -4.61 10.17
CA ALA A 60 6.97 -4.49 10.31
C ALA A 60 7.43 -4.60 11.77
N SER A 61 6.71 -3.94 12.68
CA SER A 61 6.98 -3.99 14.12
C SER A 61 6.83 -5.40 14.66
N GLU A 62 5.73 -6.08 14.32
CA GLU A 62 5.49 -7.45 14.77
C GLU A 62 6.48 -8.44 14.16
N SER A 63 6.82 -8.28 12.88
CA SER A 63 7.86 -9.07 12.21
C SER A 63 9.21 -8.94 12.91
N LYS A 64 9.59 -7.72 13.33
CA LYS A 64 10.84 -7.48 14.06
C LYS A 64 10.87 -8.19 15.41
N LYS A 65 9.75 -8.21 16.14
CA LYS A 65 9.65 -8.95 17.41
C LYS A 65 9.86 -10.44 17.17
N LEU A 66 9.14 -11.03 16.21
CA LEU A 66 9.27 -12.45 15.84
C LEU A 66 10.71 -12.82 15.44
N MET A 67 11.39 -11.96 14.68
CA MET A 67 12.80 -12.16 14.34
C MET A 67 13.70 -12.16 15.57
N THR A 68 13.49 -11.22 16.48
CA THR A 68 14.30 -11.05 17.69
C THR A 68 14.11 -12.23 18.64
N GLU A 69 12.87 -12.69 18.82
CA GLU A 69 12.52 -13.86 19.64
C GLU A 69 13.14 -15.15 19.11
N GLN A 70 13.24 -15.29 17.79
CA GLN A 70 13.87 -16.45 17.14
C GLN A 70 15.38 -16.31 16.98
N GLY A 71 15.99 -15.20 17.42
CA GLY A 71 17.43 -14.93 17.25
C GLY A 71 17.86 -14.74 15.79
N LYS A 72 16.93 -14.45 14.88
CA LYS A 72 17.21 -14.28 13.45
C LYS A 72 17.61 -12.85 13.12
N ARG A 73 18.56 -12.70 12.19
CA ARG A 73 19.01 -11.39 11.67
C ARG A 73 18.56 -11.11 10.23
N THR A 74 17.95 -12.10 9.58
CA THR A 74 17.45 -12.00 8.20
C THR A 74 15.94 -12.11 8.21
N PHE A 75 15.27 -11.17 7.55
CA PHE A 75 13.83 -11.18 7.38
C PHE A 75 13.44 -12.13 6.25
N LEU A 76 12.64 -13.16 6.55
CA LEU A 76 12.13 -14.12 5.57
C LEU A 76 10.61 -13.96 5.43
N VAL A 77 10.05 -14.71 4.47
CA VAL A 77 8.61 -14.72 4.20
C VAL A 77 7.81 -15.23 5.40
N GLU A 78 8.36 -16.16 6.17
CA GLU A 78 7.66 -16.76 7.31
C GLU A 78 7.39 -15.74 8.41
N GLU A 79 8.32 -14.81 8.69
CA GLU A 79 8.08 -13.75 9.69
C GLU A 79 7.00 -12.78 9.21
N ALA A 80 7.01 -12.41 7.92
CA ALA A 80 5.94 -11.60 7.34
C ALA A 80 4.57 -12.30 7.43
N ARG A 81 4.52 -13.60 7.15
CA ARG A 81 3.30 -14.41 7.22
C ARG A 81 2.77 -14.50 8.64
N CYS A 82 3.61 -14.86 9.60
CA CYS A 82 3.24 -14.95 11.01
C CYS A 82 2.79 -13.60 11.57
N ALA A 83 3.51 -12.51 11.27
CA ALA A 83 3.10 -11.17 11.68
C ALA A 83 1.73 -10.79 11.11
N THR A 84 1.49 -11.07 9.82
CA THR A 84 0.19 -10.82 9.18
C THR A 84 -0.94 -11.61 9.86
N LYS A 85 -0.68 -12.88 10.21
CA LYS A 85 -1.64 -13.73 10.93
C LYS A 85 -1.89 -13.27 12.37
N SER A 86 -0.90 -12.66 13.02
CA SER A 86 -1.01 -12.09 14.36
C SER A 86 -1.91 -10.83 14.36
N ILE A 87 -1.74 -9.97 13.34
CA ILE A 87 -2.42 -8.67 13.26
C ILE A 87 -3.85 -8.80 12.73
N LEU A 88 -4.06 -9.62 11.69
CA LEU A 88 -5.38 -9.80 11.07
C LEU A 88 -6.14 -10.96 11.74
N ARG A 89 -7.47 -10.86 11.83
CA ARG A 89 -8.32 -11.87 12.49
C ARG A 89 -9.23 -12.60 11.51
N GLY A 90 -9.49 -13.88 11.77
CA GLY A 90 -10.45 -14.71 11.05
C GLY A 90 -10.17 -14.82 9.54
N LYS A 91 -11.23 -14.83 8.73
CA LYS A 91 -11.15 -15.02 7.27
C LYS A 91 -10.28 -13.98 6.55
N LEU A 92 -10.09 -12.79 7.13
CA LEU A 92 -9.24 -11.76 6.57
C LEU A 92 -7.76 -12.17 6.59
N ALA A 93 -7.32 -12.83 7.67
CA ALA A 93 -5.96 -13.32 7.80
C ALA A 93 -5.68 -14.43 6.77
N ASP A 94 -6.60 -15.40 6.66
CA ASP A 94 -6.47 -16.51 5.72
C ASP A 94 -6.40 -16.01 4.27
N GLY A 95 -7.31 -15.10 3.90
CA GLY A 95 -7.29 -14.47 2.58
C GLY A 95 -5.98 -13.73 2.30
N ALA A 96 -5.48 -12.93 3.25
CA ALA A 96 -4.23 -12.20 3.08
C ALA A 96 -3.02 -13.13 2.85
N ILE A 97 -2.95 -14.24 3.59
CA ILE A 97 -1.90 -15.26 3.44
C ILE A 97 -1.99 -15.94 2.07
N ASP A 98 -3.19 -16.29 1.62
CA ASP A 98 -3.42 -16.92 0.32
C ASP A 98 -3.04 -16.00 -0.85
N PHE A 99 -3.42 -14.72 -0.77
CA PHE A 99 -2.99 -13.70 -1.72
C PHE A 99 -1.46 -13.55 -1.75
N GLY A 100 -0.82 -13.53 -0.58
CA GLY A 100 0.64 -13.48 -0.45
C GLY A 100 1.32 -14.68 -1.11
N ASN A 101 0.87 -15.89 -0.80
CA ASN A 101 1.39 -17.13 -1.38
C ASN A 101 1.20 -17.18 -2.90
N GLY A 102 0.03 -16.74 -3.40
CA GLY A 102 -0.22 -16.64 -4.84
C GLY A 102 0.73 -15.68 -5.54
N THR A 103 1.05 -14.56 -4.91
CA THR A 103 2.00 -13.57 -5.43
C THR A 103 3.43 -14.11 -5.45
N LEU A 104 3.86 -14.82 -4.40
CA LEU A 104 5.18 -15.45 -4.34
C LEU A 104 5.37 -16.51 -5.41
N ARG A 105 4.33 -17.31 -5.69
CA ARG A 105 4.35 -18.27 -6.79
C ARG A 105 4.58 -17.57 -8.13
N LYS A 106 3.78 -16.54 -8.44
CA LYS A 106 3.94 -15.74 -9.67
C LYS A 106 5.33 -15.13 -9.79
N TYR A 107 5.85 -14.57 -8.69
CA TYR A 107 7.19 -14.01 -8.63
C TYR A 107 8.27 -15.05 -8.99
N ASN A 108 8.20 -16.23 -8.37
CA ASN A 108 9.16 -17.30 -8.63
C ASN A 108 9.05 -17.91 -10.04
N THR A 109 7.86 -17.93 -10.64
CA THR A 109 7.66 -18.49 -11.99
C THR A 109 7.98 -17.50 -13.11
N GLU A 110 7.63 -16.22 -12.94
CA GLU A 110 7.75 -15.23 -14.02
C GLU A 110 9.03 -14.41 -13.92
N ILE A 111 9.43 -13.97 -12.72
CA ILE A 111 10.52 -13.00 -12.58
C ILE A 111 11.88 -13.69 -12.51
N LYS A 112 11.98 -14.82 -11.79
CA LYS A 112 13.22 -15.63 -11.81
C LYS A 112 13.50 -16.33 -13.13
N LYS A 113 12.53 -16.35 -14.07
CA LYS A 113 12.74 -16.89 -15.41
C LYS A 113 13.61 -15.98 -16.29
N TYR A 114 13.66 -14.69 -15.98
CA TYR A 114 14.40 -13.66 -16.71
C TYR A 114 15.57 -13.07 -15.90
N ALA A 115 15.87 -13.63 -14.73
CA ALA A 115 16.99 -13.27 -13.88
C ALA A 115 18.06 -14.37 -13.93
#